data_AF-A0A913XN22-F1
#
_entry.id   AF-A0A913XN22-F1
#
_cell.length_a   1.000
_cell.length_b   1.000
_cell.length_c   1.000
_cell.angle_alpha   90.00
_cell.angle_beta   90.00
_cell.angle_gamma   90.00
#
_symmetry.space_group_name_H-M   'P 1'
#
loop_
_entity.id
_entity.type
_entity.pdbx_description
1 polymer ?
#
loop_
_entity_poly.entity_id
_entity_poly.type
_entity_poly.pdbx_seq_one_letter_code
_entity_poly.pdbx_strand_id
1 'polypeptide(L)'
;VLTLRTVHEQLVRLLSQQERQQLRTSDAFVPFAGLNPLHQNPYTEPLWRAAVGQYERGMAPAEQKIAGKLRQQFRDLSAQSHQLLREFQRYKELVKRPSISKELAPERETLLGQLTVYVKGIRDDFVSRTQQTFSGGK
;
A
#
# COMPACT_ATOMS: atom_id res chain seq x y z
N VAL A 1 4.50 0.81 -17.54
CA VAL A 1 5.90 0.43 -17.15
C VAL A 1 6.34 1.10 -15.85
N LEU A 2 6.19 2.43 -15.70
CA LEU A 2 6.65 3.18 -14.51
C LEU A 2 6.05 2.69 -13.18
N THR A 3 4.75 2.36 -13.16
CA THR A 3 4.07 1.83 -11.98
C THR A 3 4.63 0.47 -11.53
N LEU A 4 4.88 -0.43 -12.49
CA LEU A 4 5.49 -1.75 -12.23
C LEU A 4 6.89 -1.63 -11.62
N ARG A 5 7.75 -0.76 -12.16
CA ARG A 5 9.09 -0.52 -11.59
C ARG A 5 9.05 0.13 -10.21
N THR A 6 8.16 1.10 -10.00
CA THR A 6 7.99 1.77 -8.70
C THR A 6 7.58 0.77 -7.62
N VAL A 7 6.58 -0.08 -7.92
CA VAL A 7 6.16 -1.15 -7.03
C VAL A 7 7.32 -2.12 -6.77
N HIS A 8 8.02 -2.56 -7.82
CA HIS A 8 9.13 -3.49 -7.69
C HIS A 8 10.21 -2.96 -6.73
N GLU A 9 10.61 -1.71 -6.90
CA GLU A 9 11.61 -1.07 -6.04
C GLU A 9 11.14 -0.99 -4.58
N GLN A 10 9.87 -0.65 -4.35
CA GLN A 10 9.31 -0.61 -3.00
C GLN A 10 9.26 -2.01 -2.36
N LEU A 11 8.86 -3.03 -3.12
CA LEU A 11 8.85 -4.41 -2.63
C LEU A 11 10.28 -4.85 -2.25
N VAL A 12 11.24 -4.64 -3.15
CA VAL A 12 12.64 -5.03 -2.92
C VAL A 12 13.23 -4.32 -1.71
N ARG A 13 12.96 -3.01 -1.51
CA ARG A 13 13.44 -2.26 -0.34
C ARG A 13 12.98 -2.84 1.00
N LEU A 14 11.81 -3.48 1.05
CA LEU A 14 11.26 -4.11 2.26
C LEU A 14 11.73 -5.56 2.50
N LEU A 15 12.41 -6.14 1.51
CA LEU A 15 13.00 -7.46 1.60
C LEU A 15 14.48 -7.37 1.98
N SER A 16 14.93 -8.26 2.86
CA SER A 16 16.35 -8.47 3.14
C SER A 16 17.04 -9.08 1.91
N GLN A 17 18.38 -9.02 1.87
CA GLN A 17 19.14 -9.59 0.75
C GLN A 17 18.88 -11.09 0.58
N GLN A 18 18.78 -11.84 1.68
CA GLN A 18 18.46 -13.26 1.66
C GLN A 18 17.05 -13.51 1.10
N GLU A 19 16.07 -12.70 1.47
CA GLU A 19 14.69 -12.83 0.99
C GLU A 19 14.60 -12.52 -0.50
N ARG A 20 15.33 -11.51 -0.99
CA ARG A 20 15.41 -11.19 -2.43
C ARG A 20 15.95 -12.35 -3.25
N GLN A 21 16.99 -13.02 -2.74
CA GLN A 21 17.59 -14.20 -3.37
C GLN A 21 16.61 -15.40 -3.38
N GLN A 22 16.00 -15.70 -2.23
CA GLN A 22 15.03 -16.79 -2.09
C GLN A 22 13.81 -16.61 -3.00
N LEU A 23 13.32 -15.37 -3.10
CA LEU A 23 12.15 -15.01 -3.91
C LEU A 23 12.51 -14.69 -5.36
N ARG A 24 13.80 -14.80 -5.75
CA ARG A 24 14.32 -14.50 -7.09
C ARG A 24 13.82 -13.17 -7.64
N THR A 25 13.78 -12.13 -6.80
CA THR A 25 13.22 -10.83 -7.22
C THR A 25 14.03 -10.18 -8.34
N SER A 26 15.31 -10.53 -8.50
CA SER A 26 16.14 -10.10 -9.63
C SER A 26 15.59 -10.54 -10.99
N ASP A 27 14.88 -11.67 -11.02
CA ASP A 27 14.42 -12.32 -12.24
C ASP A 27 12.99 -11.87 -12.61
N ALA A 28 12.39 -10.98 -11.81
CA ALA A 28 11.00 -10.56 -11.94
C ALA A 28 10.68 -9.97 -13.32
N PHE A 29 11.65 -9.28 -13.95
CA PHE A 29 11.47 -8.65 -15.26
C PHE A 29 11.87 -9.51 -16.47
N VAL A 30 12.32 -10.76 -16.26
CA VAL A 30 12.62 -11.70 -17.36
C VAL A 30 11.48 -11.85 -18.37
N PRO A 31 10.19 -11.89 -17.97
CA PRO A 31 9.07 -11.92 -18.92
C PRO A 31 9.03 -10.76 -19.93
N PHE A 32 9.68 -9.65 -19.63
CA PHE A 32 9.73 -8.46 -20.49
C PHE A 32 10.97 -8.40 -21.39
N ALA A 33 11.94 -9.32 -21.24
CA ALA A 33 13.24 -9.24 -21.92
C ALA A 33 13.15 -9.22 -23.46
N GLY A 34 12.09 -9.81 -24.03
CA GLY A 34 11.84 -9.82 -25.48
C GLY A 34 10.87 -8.74 -25.97
N LEU A 35 10.35 -7.87 -25.09
CA LEU A 35 9.36 -6.85 -25.45
C LEU A 35 10.02 -5.49 -25.64
N ASN A 36 9.90 -4.91 -26.83
CA ASN A 36 10.39 -3.55 -27.08
C ASN A 36 9.34 -2.52 -26.62
N PRO A 37 9.64 -1.69 -25.59
CA PRO A 37 8.69 -0.70 -25.06
C PRO A 37 8.34 0.41 -26.06
N LEU A 38 9.18 0.63 -27.08
CA LEU A 38 9.00 1.70 -28.07
C LEU A 38 8.06 1.29 -29.21
N HIS A 39 7.74 0.00 -29.34
CA HIS A 39 6.89 -0.55 -30.40
C HIS A 39 5.52 -0.95 -29.87
N GLN A 40 4.87 -0.11 -29.06
CA GLN A 40 3.48 -0.35 -28.64
C GLN A 40 2.52 -0.25 -29.84
N ASN A 41 2.15 -1.41 -30.38
CA ASN A 41 1.11 -1.58 -31.39
C ASN A 41 0.01 -2.51 -30.84
N PRO A 42 -1.28 -2.35 -31.19
CA PRO A 42 -2.36 -3.29 -30.89
C PRO A 42 -2.02 -4.80 -30.91
N TYR A 43 -1.12 -5.24 -31.80
CA TYR A 43 -0.69 -6.65 -31.89
C TYR A 43 0.28 -7.09 -30.78
N THR A 44 0.99 -6.15 -30.15
CA THR A 44 1.95 -6.40 -29.05
C THR A 44 1.31 -6.28 -27.67
N GLU A 45 0.12 -5.69 -27.60
CA GLU A 45 -0.64 -5.49 -26.37
C GLU A 45 -0.97 -6.82 -25.64
N PRO A 46 -1.39 -7.91 -26.32
CA PRO A 46 -1.61 -9.21 -25.65
C PRO A 46 -0.33 -9.79 -25.06
N LEU A 47 0.80 -9.65 -25.76
CA LEU A 47 2.11 -10.11 -25.28
C LEU A 47 2.55 -9.32 -24.04
N TRP A 48 2.33 -8.01 -24.05
CA TRP A 48 2.59 -7.16 -22.89
C TRP A 48 1.75 -7.58 -21.68
N ARG A 49 0.43 -7.78 -21.86
CA ARG A 49 -0.44 -8.26 -20.77
C ARG A 49 -0.01 -9.63 -20.25
N ALA A 50 0.39 -10.55 -21.13
CA ALA A 50 0.90 -11.85 -20.72
C ALA A 50 2.17 -11.74 -19.87
N ALA A 51 3.12 -10.87 -20.25
CA ALA A 51 4.34 -10.61 -19.47
C ALA A 51 4.02 -9.95 -18.12
N VAL A 52 3.06 -9.02 -18.06
CA VAL A 52 2.56 -8.47 -16.79
C VAL A 52 1.98 -9.57 -15.91
N GLY A 53 1.13 -10.45 -16.45
CA GLY A 53 0.57 -11.56 -15.68
C GLY A 53 1.60 -12.60 -15.23
N GLN A 54 2.71 -12.77 -15.96
CA GLN A 54 3.84 -13.60 -15.50
C GLN A 54 4.62 -12.92 -14.36
N TYR A 55 4.89 -11.62 -14.49
CA TYR A 55 5.51 -10.83 -13.42
C TYR A 55 4.68 -10.87 -12.13
N GLU A 56 3.36 -10.66 -12.22
CA GLU A 56 2.48 -10.65 -11.05
C GLU A 56 2.46 -11.99 -10.34
N ARG A 57 2.41 -13.10 -11.10
CA ARG A 57 2.51 -14.45 -10.54
C ARG A 57 3.86 -14.70 -9.88
N GLY A 58 4.96 -14.27 -10.50
CA GLY A 58 6.30 -14.40 -9.94
C GLY A 58 6.50 -13.59 -8.66
N MET A 59 5.87 -12.42 -8.56
CA MET A 59 5.98 -11.52 -7.40
C MET A 59 4.97 -11.81 -6.28
N ALA A 60 3.95 -12.65 -6.51
CA ALA A 60 2.94 -12.97 -5.50
C ALA A 60 3.52 -13.47 -4.16
N PRO A 61 4.53 -14.37 -4.13
CA PRO A 61 5.14 -14.79 -2.86
C PRO A 61 5.87 -13.65 -2.12
N ALA A 62 6.47 -12.72 -2.86
CA ALA A 62 7.11 -11.54 -2.29
C ALA A 62 6.08 -10.59 -1.67
N GLU A 63 4.95 -10.38 -2.36
CA GLU A 63 3.85 -9.57 -1.86
C GLU A 63 3.22 -10.14 -0.60
N GLN A 64 2.97 -11.45 -0.56
CA GLN A 64 2.44 -12.11 0.63
C GLN A 64 3.37 -11.95 1.82
N LYS A 65 4.69 -12.10 1.60
CA LYS A 65 5.67 -11.91 2.66
C LYS A 65 5.70 -10.47 3.18
N ILE A 66 5.58 -9.50 2.29
CA ILE A 66 5.54 -8.08 2.65
C ILE A 66 4.23 -7.72 3.34
N ALA A 67 3.10 -8.27 2.89
CA ALA A 67 1.82 -8.10 3.55
C ALA A 67 1.88 -8.56 5.02
N GLY A 68 2.47 -9.73 5.29
CA GLY A 68 2.67 -10.20 6.66
C GLY A 68 3.55 -9.26 7.50
N LYS A 69 4.63 -8.70 6.92
CA LYS A 69 5.48 -7.72 7.61
C LYS A 69 4.73 -6.42 7.91
N LEU A 70 4.01 -5.87 6.93
CA LEU A 70 3.22 -4.66 7.09
C LEU A 70 2.11 -4.87 8.12
N ARG A 71 1.46 -6.04 8.11
CA ARG A 71 0.44 -6.41 9.07
C ARG A 71 0.97 -6.37 10.50
N GLN A 72 2.12 -7.01 10.73
CA GLN A 72 2.76 -6.97 12.04
C GLN A 72 3.11 -5.54 12.45
N GLN A 73 3.76 -4.78 11.55
CA GLN A 73 4.14 -3.40 11.82
C GLN A 73 2.93 -2.50 12.15
N PHE A 74 1.82 -2.65 11.42
CA PHE A 74 0.61 -1.85 11.61
C PHE A 74 -0.12 -2.24 12.89
N ARG A 75 -0.12 -3.53 13.24
CA ARG A 75 -0.64 -4.01 14.51
C ARG A 75 0.13 -3.42 15.69
N ASP A 76 1.46 -3.33 15.60
CA ASP A 76 2.30 -2.75 16.65
C ASP A 76 2.06 -1.24 16.83
N LEU A 77 1.59 -0.56 15.77
CA LEU A 77 1.23 0.86 15.76
C LEU A 77 -0.26 1.12 16.01
N SER A 78 -1.06 0.10 16.31
CA SER A 78 -2.52 0.24 16.37
C SER A 78 -3.00 1.17 17.49
N ALA A 79 -2.16 1.50 18.48
CA ALA A 79 -2.51 2.47 19.51
C ALA A 79 -2.19 3.93 19.12
N GLN A 80 -1.40 4.14 18.06
CA GLN A 80 -0.86 5.43 17.66
C GLN A 80 -1.43 5.86 16.31
N SER A 81 -2.68 6.33 16.30
CA SER A 81 -3.46 6.65 15.09
C SER A 81 -2.71 7.50 14.04
N HIS A 82 -2.00 8.54 14.45
CA HIS A 82 -1.21 9.39 13.55
C HIS A 82 0.00 8.67 12.95
N GLN A 83 0.66 7.79 13.72
CA GLN A 83 1.80 7.00 13.24
C GLN A 83 1.31 5.90 12.28
N LEU A 84 0.20 5.25 12.62
CA LEU A 84 -0.46 4.27 11.75
C LEU A 84 -0.85 4.91 10.41
N LEU A 85 -1.49 6.08 10.42
CA LEU A 85 -1.82 6.83 9.20
C LEU A 85 -0.56 7.14 8.36
N ARG A 86 0.51 7.59 9.01
CA ARG A 86 1.77 7.92 8.33
C ARG A 86 2.37 6.70 7.62
N GLU A 87 2.36 5.54 8.26
CA GLU A 87 2.88 4.32 7.64
C GLU A 87 1.99 3.82 6.49
N PHE A 88 0.66 3.93 6.60
CA PHE A 88 -0.25 3.68 5.46
C PHE A 88 0.06 4.61 4.28
N GLN A 89 0.35 5.89 4.53
CA GLN A 89 0.75 6.84 3.48
C GLN A 89 2.13 6.53 2.89
N ARG A 90 3.09 6.13 3.72
CA ARG A 90 4.44 5.74 3.30
C ARG A 90 4.42 4.57 2.33
N TYR A 91 3.55 3.59 2.57
CA TYR A 91 3.41 2.39 1.74
C TYR A 91 2.20 2.43 0.80
N LYS A 92 1.73 3.63 0.42
CA LYS A 92 0.48 3.82 -0.34
C LYS A 92 0.37 3.01 -1.63
N GLU A 93 1.47 2.75 -2.33
CA GLU A 93 1.43 1.97 -3.59
C GLU A 93 1.41 0.45 -3.34
N LEU A 94 1.94 0.01 -2.19
CA LEU A 94 1.88 -1.39 -1.76
C LEU A 94 0.51 -1.75 -1.20
N VAL A 95 -0.06 -0.92 -0.31
CA VAL A 95 -1.37 -1.19 0.30
C VAL A 95 -2.53 -1.14 -0.71
N LYS A 96 -2.31 -0.57 -1.91
CA LYS A 96 -3.25 -0.62 -3.04
C LYS A 96 -3.20 -1.94 -3.82
N ARG A 97 -2.16 -2.76 -3.67
CA ARG A 97 -2.08 -4.05 -4.38
C ARG A 97 -3.18 -4.98 -3.87
N PRO A 98 -3.88 -5.73 -4.74
CA PRO A 98 -5.01 -6.57 -4.32
C PRO A 98 -4.68 -7.58 -3.22
N SER A 99 -3.53 -8.25 -3.33
CA SER A 99 -3.00 -9.22 -2.36
C SER A 99 -2.80 -8.60 -0.97
N ILE A 100 -2.03 -7.52 -0.92
CA ILE A 100 -1.68 -6.77 0.29
C ILE A 100 -2.93 -6.10 0.90
N SER A 101 -3.74 -5.47 0.05
CA SER A 101 -4.99 -4.81 0.41
C SER A 101 -5.97 -5.76 1.11
N LYS A 102 -6.08 -7.00 0.61
CA LYS A 102 -6.93 -8.03 1.21
C LYS A 102 -6.40 -8.48 2.57
N GLU A 103 -5.09 -8.65 2.70
CA GLU A 103 -4.47 -9.10 3.94
C GLU A 103 -4.49 -8.05 5.05
N LEU A 104 -4.38 -6.76 4.70
CA LEU A 104 -4.39 -5.63 5.63
C LEU A 104 -5.79 -5.07 5.92
N ALA A 105 -6.85 -5.80 5.56
CA ALA A 105 -8.23 -5.33 5.78
C ALA A 105 -8.53 -4.99 7.26
N PRO A 106 -8.14 -5.80 8.26
CA PRO A 106 -8.38 -5.48 9.66
C PRO A 106 -7.68 -4.19 10.13
N GLU A 107 -6.45 -3.97 9.69
CA GLU A 107 -5.65 -2.80 10.06
C GLU A 107 -6.22 -1.52 9.44
N ARG A 108 -6.79 -1.62 8.23
CA ARG A 108 -7.52 -0.49 7.62
C ARG A 108 -8.81 -0.16 8.36
N GLU A 109 -9.58 -1.17 8.76
CA GLU A 109 -10.81 -0.96 9.54
C GLU A 109 -10.49 -0.31 10.89
N THR A 110 -9.40 -0.75 11.53
CA THR A 110 -8.88 -0.15 12.76
C THR A 110 -8.54 1.33 12.55
N LEU A 111 -7.74 1.66 11.53
CA LEU A 111 -7.39 3.05 11.22
C LEU A 111 -8.63 3.89 10.90
N LEU A 112 -9.57 3.36 10.11
CA LEU A 112 -10.81 4.06 9.76
C LEU A 112 -11.66 4.37 11.00
N GLY A 113 -11.78 3.42 11.93
CA GLY A 113 -12.45 3.63 13.21
C GLY A 113 -11.82 4.76 14.01
N GLN A 114 -10.48 4.77 14.11
CA GLN A 114 -9.74 5.81 14.82
C GLN A 114 -9.89 7.20 14.19
N LEU A 115 -9.79 7.29 12.86
CA LEU A 115 -9.99 8.56 12.14
C LEU A 115 -11.42 9.07 12.29
N THR A 116 -12.40 8.17 12.30
CA THR A 116 -13.81 8.53 12.53
C THR A 116 -14.02 9.13 13.91
N VAL A 117 -13.46 8.51 14.95
CA VAL A 117 -13.52 9.05 16.33
C VAL A 117 -12.80 10.40 16.42
N TYR A 118 -11.63 10.51 15.79
CA TYR A 118 -10.86 11.76 15.78
C TYR A 118 -11.62 12.93 15.13
N VAL A 119 -12.21 12.71 13.96
CA VAL A 119 -13.02 13.73 13.26
C VAL A 119 -14.26 14.12 14.07
N LYS A 120 -14.92 13.16 14.74
CA LYS A 120 -16.03 13.44 15.66
C LYS A 120 -15.58 14.33 16.82
N GLY A 121 -14.43 14.03 17.44
CA GLY A 121 -13.86 14.86 18.50
C GLY A 121 -13.61 16.30 18.06
N ILE A 122 -12.99 16.51 16.89
CA ILE A 122 -12.78 17.86 16.34
C ILE A 122 -14.10 18.61 16.15
N ARG A 123 -15.12 17.93 15.62
CA ARG A 123 -16.44 18.53 15.40
C ARG A 123 -17.09 18.92 16.73
N ASP A 124 -17.06 18.04 17.72
CA ASP A 124 -17.70 18.26 19.02
C ASP A 124 -16.99 19.41 19.78
N ASP A 125 -15.65 19.48 19.70
CA ASP A 125 -14.85 20.60 20.21
C ASP A 125 -15.20 21.93 19.52
N PHE A 126 -15.34 21.91 18.19
CA PHE A 126 -15.73 23.08 17.43
C PHE A 126 -17.12 23.59 17.84
N VAL A 127 -18.10 22.69 17.96
CA VAL A 127 -19.47 23.02 18.38
C VAL A 127 -19.49 23.56 19.82
N SER A 128 -18.76 22.92 20.74
CA SER A 128 -18.67 23.37 22.13
C SER A 128 -18.12 24.80 22.24
N ARG A 129 -17.00 25.09 21.56
CA ARG A 129 -16.35 26.40 21.60
C ARG A 129 -17.21 27.50 20.97
N THR A 130 -17.88 27.19 19.86
CA THR A 130 -18.75 28.15 19.16
C THR A 130 -20.04 28.42 19.94
N GLN A 131 -20.64 27.42 20.58
CA GLN A 131 -21.83 27.62 21.41
C GLN A 131 -21.53 28.38 22.71
N GLN A 132 -20.38 28.13 23.35
CA GLN A 132 -19.95 28.88 24.54
C GLN A 132 -19.76 30.37 24.25
N THR A 133 -19.23 30.74 23.08
CA THR A 133 -19.09 32.15 22.68
C THR A 133 -20.42 32.88 22.49
N PHE A 134 -21.52 32.17 22.15
CA PHE A 134 -22.85 32.78 22.02
C PHE A 134 -23.61 32.91 23.35
N SER A 135 -23.27 32.12 24.37
CA SER A 135 -23.99 32.15 25.66
C SER A 135 -23.40 33.13 26.69
N GLY A 136 -22.22 33.71 26.45
CA GLY A 136 -21.56 34.67 27.33
C GLY A 136 -21.93 36.15 27.10
N GLY A 137 -22.85 36.44 26.17
CA GLY A 137 -23.35 37.78 25.88
C GLY A 137 -24.81 37.93 26.32
N LYS A 138 -25.06 37.97 27.62
CA LYS A 138 -26.31 38.46 28.23
C LYS A 138 -25.98 39.25 29.48
#